data_AF-A0A7U9SSH2-F1
#
_entry.id   AF-A0A7U9SSH2-F1
#
_cell.length_a   1.000
_cell.length_b   1.000
_cell.length_c   1.000
_cell.angle_alpha   90.00
_cell.angle_beta   90.00
_cell.angle_gamma   90.00
#
_symmetry.space_group_name_H-M   'P 1'
#
loop_
_entity.id
_entity.type
_entity.pdbx_description
1 polymer ?
#
loop_
_entity_poly.entity_id
_entity_poly.type
_entity_poly.pdbx_seq_one_letter_code
_entity_poly.pdbx_strand_id
1 'polypeptide(L)'
;MVNVFEQEDIMNTLKHMHKWFNDGLINPDAATTDQGPKWCVVSSGQGFPGAEVSWATGRGKDVYAEPFAGPLYSTTSILGSVNAISASSKYKTEALKYLEFVNTDETMRNMFAYGIEGTDFSKNEDGTITRTENCYSPATYSQATYFTLYPVAPNAADQWDKVEEWNETAESSVLLGFNFDRTNVETEIANCSLIMSRYDKELYTGTRDPEEAVPALYEELEKAGLETIREEYQKQIDEWLASK
;
A
#
# COMPACT_ATOMS: atom_id res chain seq x y z
N MET A 1 15.18 -0.79 -16.79
CA MET A 1 14.92 -0.09 -15.51
C MET A 1 15.19 1.40 -15.69
N VAL A 2 14.33 2.29 -15.19
CA VAL A 2 14.45 3.75 -15.37
C VAL A 2 14.83 4.44 -14.06
N ASN A 3 15.45 5.62 -14.16
CA ASN A 3 15.73 6.48 -13.02
C ASN A 3 14.47 7.22 -12.59
N VAL A 4 13.76 6.65 -11.62
CA VAL A 4 12.47 7.17 -11.15
C VAL A 4 12.56 8.63 -10.67
N PHE A 5 13.60 9.01 -9.93
CA PHE A 5 13.70 10.37 -9.41
C PHE A 5 14.11 11.42 -10.46
N GLU A 6 14.59 11.00 -11.64
CA GLU A 6 14.88 11.90 -12.76
C GLU A 6 13.64 12.15 -13.65
N GLN A 7 12.55 11.42 -13.46
CA GLN A 7 11.32 11.67 -14.19
C GLN A 7 10.73 13.02 -13.79
N GLU A 8 10.21 13.76 -14.77
CA GLU A 8 9.79 15.14 -14.59
C GLU A 8 8.69 15.30 -13.53
N ASP A 9 7.69 14.41 -13.54
CA ASP A 9 6.58 14.39 -12.58
C ASP A 9 7.05 14.09 -11.15
N ILE A 10 7.98 13.14 -11.00
CA ILE A 10 8.57 12.79 -9.71
C ILE A 10 9.46 13.93 -9.20
N MET A 11 10.34 14.47 -10.04
CA MET A 11 11.18 15.62 -9.70
C MET A 11 10.34 16.83 -9.28
N ASN A 12 9.24 17.11 -9.99
CA ASN A 12 8.31 18.18 -9.61
C ASN A 12 7.66 17.92 -8.24
N THR A 13 7.26 16.68 -7.96
CA THR A 13 6.74 16.29 -6.64
C THR A 13 7.77 16.51 -5.54
N LEU A 14 9.02 16.11 -5.75
CA LEU A 14 10.11 16.32 -4.79
C LEU A 14 10.40 17.81 -4.57
N LYS A 15 10.34 18.63 -5.61
CA LYS A 15 10.46 20.10 -5.50
C LYS A 15 9.34 20.69 -4.65
N HIS A 16 8.12 20.19 -4.78
CA HIS A 16 7.02 20.57 -3.90
C HIS A 16 7.25 20.16 -2.44
N MET A 17 7.76 18.95 -2.20
CA MET A 17 8.14 18.53 -0.84
C MET A 17 9.22 19.43 -0.25
N HIS A 18 10.26 19.77 -1.03
CA HIS A 18 11.30 20.71 -0.60
C HIS A 18 10.75 22.10 -0.29
N LYS A 19 9.83 22.60 -1.13
CA LYS A 19 9.12 23.84 -0.85
C LYS A 19 8.33 23.77 0.47
N TRP A 20 7.57 22.69 0.70
CA TRP A 20 6.80 22.52 1.93
C TRP A 20 7.68 22.44 3.18
N PHE A 21 8.85 21.82 3.07
CA PHE A 21 9.85 21.84 4.14
C PHE A 21 10.32 23.27 4.45
N ASN A 22 10.72 24.03 3.43
CA ASN A 22 11.18 25.42 3.60
C ASN A 22 10.08 26.36 4.11
N ASP A 23 8.82 26.10 3.76
CA ASP A 23 7.66 26.85 4.25
C ASP A 23 7.26 26.44 5.69
N GLY A 24 7.91 25.43 6.28
CA GLY A 24 7.63 24.95 7.64
C GLY A 24 6.37 24.07 7.77
N LEU A 25 5.89 23.50 6.66
CA LEU A 25 4.72 22.61 6.62
C LEU A 25 5.09 21.16 6.94
N ILE A 26 6.37 20.79 6.78
CA ILE A 26 6.94 19.50 7.17
C ILE A 26 7.75 19.70 8.44
N ASN A 27 7.71 18.73 9.36
CA ASN A 27 8.47 18.78 10.60
C ASN A 27 9.98 18.96 10.32
N PRO A 28 10.68 19.86 11.04
CA PRO A 28 12.09 20.14 10.76
C PRO A 28 13.02 18.94 11.03
N ASP A 29 12.57 17.97 11.84
CA ASP A 29 13.29 16.74 12.18
C ASP A 29 12.83 15.51 11.37
N ALA A 30 11.98 15.70 10.36
CA ALA A 30 11.32 14.62 9.62
C ALA A 30 12.30 13.59 9.01
N ALA A 31 13.47 14.02 8.52
CA ALA A 31 14.47 13.11 7.95
C ALA A 31 15.24 12.28 9.01
N THR A 32 15.21 12.69 10.29
CA THR A 32 16.03 12.10 11.35
C THR A 32 15.21 11.40 12.44
N THR A 33 13.90 11.64 12.50
CA THR A 33 13.05 10.97 13.48
C THR A 33 12.82 9.51 13.10
N ASP A 34 12.98 8.61 14.06
CA ASP A 34 12.59 7.19 13.92
C ASP A 34 11.13 6.96 14.31
N GLN A 35 10.47 7.98 14.90
CA GLN A 35 9.07 7.93 15.30
C GLN A 35 8.29 8.90 14.41
N GLY A 36 7.37 8.37 13.61
CA GLY A 36 6.40 9.18 12.89
C GLY A 36 5.56 10.03 13.85
N PRO A 37 4.96 11.14 13.37
CA PRO A 37 4.13 11.97 14.23
C PRO A 37 2.93 11.16 14.73
N LYS A 38 2.52 11.38 15.99
CA LYS A 38 1.31 10.75 16.56
C LYS A 38 0.05 11.06 15.76
N TRP A 39 0.07 12.14 14.99
CA TRP A 39 -1.03 12.59 14.17
C TRP A 39 -0.50 13.27 12.91
N CYS A 40 -1.16 13.04 11.77
CA CYS A 40 -0.87 13.73 10.52
C CYS A 40 -2.15 14.31 9.92
N VAL A 41 -2.12 15.57 9.53
CA VAL A 41 -3.27 16.26 8.93
C VAL A 41 -3.45 15.85 7.47
N VAL A 42 -2.35 15.62 6.76
CA VAL A 42 -2.33 15.20 5.35
C VAL A 42 -1.50 13.93 5.24
N SER A 43 -2.06 12.89 4.63
CA SER A 43 -1.38 11.61 4.45
C SER A 43 -1.79 11.00 3.12
N SER A 44 -0.90 10.27 2.48
CA SER A 44 -1.22 9.38 1.37
C SER A 44 -1.34 7.93 1.86
N GLY A 45 -2.10 7.13 1.12
CA GLY A 45 -2.26 5.71 1.40
C GLY A 45 -2.95 5.01 0.24
N GLN A 46 -2.82 3.69 0.18
CA GLN A 46 -3.62 2.88 -0.74
C GLN A 46 -5.04 2.78 -0.19
N GLY A 47 -6.02 3.14 -1.01
CA GLY A 47 -7.43 3.10 -0.65
C GLY A 47 -8.31 2.81 -1.85
N PHE A 48 -9.60 2.73 -1.57
CA PHE A 48 -10.68 2.56 -2.54
C PHE A 48 -11.78 3.57 -2.18
N PRO A 49 -12.74 3.83 -3.08
CA PRO A 49 -13.87 4.70 -2.77
C PRO A 49 -14.59 4.29 -1.46
N GLY A 50 -14.68 5.22 -0.49
CA GLY A 50 -15.28 4.96 0.82
C GLY A 50 -14.33 4.44 1.89
N ALA A 51 -13.03 4.28 1.59
CA ALA A 51 -12.01 3.88 2.58
C ALA A 51 -11.83 4.93 3.69
N GLU A 52 -12.13 6.20 3.41
CA GLU A 52 -12.07 7.31 4.34
C GLU A 52 -12.96 7.11 5.57
N VAL A 53 -14.08 6.39 5.47
CA VAL A 53 -14.95 6.06 6.63
C VAL A 53 -14.22 5.17 7.63
N SER A 54 -13.49 4.17 7.14
CA SER A 54 -12.66 3.31 7.99
C SER A 54 -11.49 4.08 8.58
N TRP A 55 -10.84 4.93 7.78
CA TRP A 55 -9.75 5.79 8.27
C TRP A 55 -10.24 6.79 9.31
N ALA A 56 -11.41 7.39 9.12
CA ALA A 56 -12.03 8.32 10.07
C ALA A 56 -12.31 7.63 11.41
N THR A 57 -12.84 6.41 11.37
CA THR A 57 -13.07 5.58 12.57
C THR A 57 -11.77 5.33 13.33
N GLY A 58 -10.71 4.87 12.65
CA GLY A 58 -9.42 4.61 13.29
C GLY A 58 -8.71 5.87 13.80
N ARG A 59 -8.99 7.02 13.18
CA ARG A 59 -8.39 8.32 13.52
C ARG A 59 -9.19 9.12 14.55
N GLY A 60 -10.46 8.81 14.75
CA GLY A 60 -11.39 9.57 15.62
C GLY A 60 -11.67 11.00 15.12
N LYS A 61 -11.54 11.24 13.82
CA LYS A 61 -11.78 12.54 13.14
C LYS A 61 -12.31 12.30 11.73
N ASP A 62 -13.02 13.28 11.19
CA ASP A 62 -13.45 13.27 9.79
C ASP A 62 -12.21 13.19 8.87
N VAL A 63 -12.32 12.34 7.86
CA VAL A 63 -11.29 12.15 6.82
C VAL A 63 -11.94 12.40 5.48
N TYR A 64 -11.26 13.21 4.67
CA TYR A 64 -11.60 13.42 3.26
C TYR A 64 -10.48 12.83 2.43
N ALA A 65 -10.84 12.02 1.42
CA ALA A 65 -9.89 11.36 0.54
C ALA A 65 -10.19 11.73 -0.91
N GLU A 66 -9.13 12.00 -1.67
CA GLU A 66 -9.18 12.27 -3.10
C GLU A 66 -8.18 11.36 -3.80
N PRO A 67 -8.57 10.68 -4.91
CA PRO A 67 -7.65 9.87 -5.69
C PRO A 67 -6.51 10.72 -6.27
N PHE A 68 -5.27 10.33 -5.98
CA PHE A 68 -4.07 10.97 -6.55
C PHE A 68 -3.47 10.18 -7.73
N ALA A 69 -3.60 8.85 -7.73
CA ALA A 69 -3.10 7.95 -8.77
C ALA A 69 -3.92 6.66 -8.82
N GLY A 70 -3.89 5.96 -9.97
CA GLY A 70 -4.59 4.69 -10.18
C GLY A 70 -6.03 4.84 -10.71
N PRO A 71 -6.81 3.75 -10.74
CA PRO A 71 -6.51 2.42 -10.22
C PRO A 71 -5.49 1.64 -11.07
N LEU A 72 -4.58 0.92 -10.41
CA LEU A 72 -3.55 0.11 -11.07
C LEU A 72 -3.29 -1.21 -10.33
N TYR A 73 -2.95 -2.27 -11.06
CA TYR A 73 -2.48 -3.54 -10.51
C TYR A 73 -0.99 -3.73 -10.74
N SER A 74 -0.27 -4.07 -9.69
CA SER A 74 1.12 -4.55 -9.76
C SER A 74 1.24 -5.89 -9.04
N THR A 75 2.34 -6.62 -9.29
CA THR A 75 2.63 -7.85 -8.53
C THR A 75 2.59 -7.60 -7.02
N THR A 76 3.06 -6.44 -6.56
CA THR A 76 3.04 -6.06 -5.15
C THR A 76 1.62 -5.80 -4.64
N SER A 77 0.79 -5.07 -5.40
CA SER A 77 -0.55 -4.70 -4.94
C SER A 77 -1.47 -5.91 -4.77
N ILE A 78 -1.36 -6.92 -5.65
CA ILE A 78 -2.17 -8.14 -5.58
C ILE A 78 -1.71 -9.11 -4.47
N LEU A 79 -0.50 -8.92 -3.92
CA LEU A 79 0.04 -9.75 -2.85
C LEU A 79 -0.15 -9.13 -1.45
N GLY A 80 -0.75 -7.93 -1.36
CA GLY A 80 -0.83 -7.16 -0.12
C GLY A 80 -1.65 -7.79 1.02
N SER A 81 -2.48 -8.80 0.75
CA SER A 81 -3.33 -9.47 1.76
C SER A 81 -3.54 -10.95 1.45
N VAL A 82 -2.43 -11.68 1.28
CA VAL A 82 -2.43 -13.12 1.00
C VAL A 82 -2.42 -13.92 2.29
N ASN A 83 -3.39 -14.85 2.41
CA ASN A 83 -3.39 -15.88 3.44
C ASN A 83 -2.66 -17.14 2.92
N ALA A 84 -1.75 -17.69 3.72
CA ALA A 84 -0.98 -18.88 3.37
C ALA A 84 -1.16 -20.00 4.40
N ILE A 85 -1.19 -21.25 3.93
CA ILE A 85 -1.19 -22.44 4.79
C ILE A 85 0.24 -22.98 4.83
N SER A 86 0.79 -23.12 6.04
CA SER A 86 2.11 -23.71 6.21
C SER A 86 2.19 -25.10 5.58
N ALA A 87 3.25 -25.35 4.81
CA ALA A 87 3.55 -26.66 4.24
C ALA A 87 3.73 -27.74 5.32
N SER A 88 4.11 -27.37 6.55
CA SER A 88 4.26 -28.29 7.68
C SER A 88 2.98 -28.46 8.52
N SER A 89 1.89 -27.74 8.21
CA SER A 89 0.64 -27.87 8.95
C SER A 89 0.10 -29.31 8.90
N LYS A 90 -0.37 -29.79 10.05
CA LYS A 90 -1.08 -31.08 10.19
C LYS A 90 -2.56 -30.97 9.84
N TYR A 91 -3.07 -29.75 9.65
CA TYR A 91 -4.49 -29.44 9.48
C TYR A 91 -4.73 -28.63 8.20
N LYS A 92 -4.10 -29.03 7.09
CA LYS A 92 -4.19 -28.27 5.82
C LYS A 92 -5.61 -28.20 5.29
N THR A 93 -6.35 -29.32 5.37
CA THR A 93 -7.74 -29.41 4.93
C THR A 93 -8.65 -28.51 5.76
N GLU A 94 -8.49 -28.52 7.09
CA GLU A 94 -9.28 -27.70 8.00
C GLU A 94 -8.93 -26.21 7.86
N ALA A 95 -7.65 -25.87 7.68
CA ALA A 95 -7.22 -24.51 7.41
C ALA A 95 -7.82 -23.98 6.10
N LEU A 96 -7.86 -24.80 5.04
CA LEU A 96 -8.50 -24.42 3.78
C LEU A 96 -10.00 -24.21 3.95
N LYS A 97 -10.70 -25.11 4.66
CA LYS A 97 -12.13 -24.94 4.99
C LYS A 97 -12.39 -23.66 5.78
N TYR A 98 -11.51 -23.31 6.71
CA TYR A 98 -11.62 -22.06 7.46
C TYR A 98 -11.45 -20.84 6.55
N LEU A 99 -10.44 -20.83 5.68
CA LEU A 99 -10.23 -19.74 4.73
C LEU A 99 -11.42 -19.59 3.77
N GLU A 100 -11.96 -20.69 3.26
CA GLU A 100 -13.18 -20.69 2.46
C GLU A 100 -14.35 -20.10 3.25
N PHE A 101 -14.58 -20.58 4.48
CA PHE A 101 -15.67 -20.11 5.33
C PHE A 101 -15.61 -18.60 5.60
N VAL A 102 -14.44 -18.07 5.96
CA VAL A 102 -14.27 -16.62 6.22
C VAL A 102 -14.43 -15.78 4.94
N ASN A 103 -14.14 -16.33 3.75
CA ASN A 103 -14.28 -15.60 2.49
C ASN A 103 -15.66 -15.72 1.84
N THR A 104 -16.51 -16.65 2.27
CA THR A 104 -17.77 -16.95 1.57
C THR A 104 -19.01 -16.82 2.44
N ASP A 105 -18.88 -16.97 3.77
CA ASP A 105 -20.00 -16.83 4.68
C ASP A 105 -20.11 -15.39 5.19
N GLU A 106 -21.23 -14.74 4.89
CA GLU A 106 -21.50 -13.35 5.26
C GLU A 106 -21.47 -13.13 6.78
N THR A 107 -22.06 -14.04 7.56
CA THR A 107 -22.12 -13.87 9.01
C THR A 107 -20.73 -13.96 9.63
N MET A 108 -19.96 -14.98 9.25
CA MET A 108 -18.60 -15.17 9.71
C MET A 108 -17.68 -14.03 9.27
N ARG A 109 -17.77 -13.59 8.00
CA ARG A 109 -16.93 -12.52 7.47
C ARG A 109 -17.13 -11.23 8.23
N ASN A 110 -18.39 -10.85 8.46
CA ASN A 110 -18.76 -9.63 9.17
C ASN A 110 -18.47 -9.72 10.65
N MET A 111 -18.66 -10.88 11.29
CA MET A 111 -18.25 -11.09 12.67
C MET A 111 -16.72 -10.95 12.83
N PHE A 112 -15.95 -11.49 11.89
CA PHE A 112 -14.48 -11.41 11.94
C PHE A 112 -13.95 -9.99 11.66
N ALA A 113 -14.67 -9.21 10.84
CA ALA A 113 -14.33 -7.83 10.53
C ALA A 113 -14.73 -6.85 11.63
N TYR A 114 -15.95 -7.03 12.14
CA TYR A 114 -16.67 -6.02 12.90
C TYR A 114 -16.99 -6.46 14.32
N GLY A 115 -16.83 -7.73 14.69
CA GLY A 115 -17.14 -8.21 16.04
C GLY A 115 -18.60 -8.64 16.18
N ILE A 116 -19.21 -8.44 17.34
CA ILE A 116 -20.52 -8.99 17.70
C ILE A 116 -21.62 -7.96 17.41
N GLU A 117 -22.63 -8.34 16.63
CA GLU A 117 -23.83 -7.52 16.41
C GLU A 117 -24.53 -7.21 17.74
N GLY A 118 -24.90 -5.94 17.94
CA GLY A 118 -25.45 -5.40 19.19
C GLY A 118 -24.40 -4.98 20.22
N THR A 119 -23.12 -5.37 20.05
CA THR A 119 -21.99 -4.92 20.89
C THR A 119 -21.09 -3.96 20.12
N ASP A 120 -20.61 -4.39 18.95
CA ASP A 120 -19.60 -3.69 18.16
C ASP A 120 -20.21 -2.96 16.95
N PHE A 121 -21.36 -3.45 16.45
CA PHE A 121 -22.09 -2.82 15.36
C PHE A 121 -23.59 -3.15 15.41
N SER A 122 -24.41 -2.38 14.69
CA SER A 122 -25.82 -2.67 14.43
C SER A 122 -26.14 -2.56 12.94
N LYS A 123 -27.03 -3.41 12.44
CA LYS A 123 -27.56 -3.31 11.08
C LYS A 123 -28.56 -2.15 10.95
N ASN A 124 -28.47 -1.46 9.83
CA ASN A 124 -29.39 -0.39 9.44
C ASN A 124 -30.43 -0.95 8.44
N GLU A 125 -31.55 -0.24 8.26
CA GLU A 125 -32.63 -0.67 7.34
C GLU A 125 -32.22 -0.66 5.86
N ASP A 126 -31.21 0.14 5.51
CA ASP A 126 -30.69 0.31 4.15
C ASP A 126 -29.65 -0.75 3.75
N GLY A 127 -29.36 -1.73 4.62
CA GLY A 127 -28.37 -2.78 4.39
C GLY A 127 -26.94 -2.41 4.80
N THR A 128 -26.71 -1.19 5.31
CA THR A 128 -25.42 -0.79 5.90
C THR A 128 -25.34 -1.17 7.38
N ILE A 129 -24.18 -0.96 8.00
CA ILE A 129 -23.98 -1.08 9.45
C ILE A 129 -23.50 0.22 10.08
N THR A 130 -23.84 0.42 11.36
CA THR A 130 -23.29 1.48 12.21
C THR A 130 -22.37 0.88 13.25
N ARG A 131 -21.15 1.41 13.38
CA ARG A 131 -20.11 0.98 14.33
C ARG A 131 -20.24 1.71 15.66
N THR A 132 -20.01 1.03 16.78
CA THR A 132 -20.00 1.66 18.11
C THR A 132 -18.65 2.33 18.40
N GLU A 133 -18.59 3.28 19.34
CA GLU A 133 -17.38 4.08 19.61
C GLU A 133 -16.17 3.27 20.10
N ASN A 134 -16.41 2.14 20.80
CA ASN A 134 -15.37 1.26 21.36
C ASN A 134 -15.43 -0.16 20.78
N CYS A 135 -15.82 -0.26 19.52
CA CYS A 135 -15.96 -1.53 18.82
C CYS A 135 -14.61 -2.23 18.59
N TYR A 136 -14.65 -3.57 18.50
CA TYR A 136 -13.57 -4.40 18.01
C TYR A 136 -13.12 -3.95 16.61
N SER A 137 -11.94 -3.34 16.48
CA SER A 137 -11.46 -2.68 15.25
C SER A 137 -10.12 -3.25 14.74
N PRO A 138 -10.12 -4.49 14.21
CA PRO A 138 -8.92 -5.09 13.62
C PRO A 138 -8.58 -4.46 12.27
N ALA A 139 -7.40 -4.79 11.74
CA ALA A 139 -7.03 -4.51 10.36
C ALA A 139 -7.85 -5.40 9.38
N THR A 140 -9.06 -4.96 9.02
CA THR A 140 -10.00 -5.78 8.23
C THR A 140 -9.49 -6.14 6.84
N TYR A 141 -8.60 -5.32 6.27
CA TYR A 141 -7.99 -5.53 4.96
C TYR A 141 -7.18 -6.82 4.85
N SER A 142 -6.56 -7.25 5.96
CA SER A 142 -5.65 -8.40 5.97
C SER A 142 -6.37 -9.73 6.21
N GLN A 143 -7.70 -9.72 6.33
CA GLN A 143 -8.45 -10.88 6.81
C GLN A 143 -8.93 -11.78 5.67
N ALA A 144 -9.73 -11.23 4.76
CA ALA A 144 -10.47 -11.93 3.73
C ALA A 144 -11.11 -10.93 2.75
N THR A 145 -11.82 -11.43 1.74
CA THR A 145 -12.51 -10.64 0.71
C THR A 145 -13.34 -9.49 1.28
N TYR A 146 -13.41 -8.39 0.53
CA TYR A 146 -14.27 -7.25 0.86
C TYR A 146 -15.71 -7.44 0.38
N PHE A 147 -15.93 -8.22 -0.68
CA PHE A 147 -17.22 -8.33 -1.39
C PHE A 147 -18.30 -9.11 -0.62
N THR A 148 -18.00 -9.54 0.61
CA THR A 148 -18.93 -10.22 1.52
C THR A 148 -19.14 -9.41 2.81
N LEU A 149 -18.55 -8.23 2.91
CA LEU A 149 -18.74 -7.33 4.03
C LEU A 149 -20.02 -6.51 3.88
N TYR A 150 -20.62 -6.14 5.00
CA TYR A 150 -21.58 -5.06 5.05
C TYR A 150 -20.85 -3.72 4.86
N PRO A 151 -21.38 -2.82 4.02
CA PRO A 151 -20.91 -1.44 3.96
C PRO A 151 -21.13 -0.74 5.30
N VAL A 152 -20.19 0.12 5.69
CA VAL A 152 -20.25 0.87 6.95
C VAL A 152 -20.79 2.27 6.67
N ALA A 153 -21.90 2.65 7.28
CA ALA A 153 -22.43 4.01 7.17
C ALA A 153 -21.35 5.04 7.60
N PRO A 154 -21.21 6.18 6.90
CA PRO A 154 -22.12 6.73 5.90
C PRO A 154 -21.88 6.26 4.46
N ASN A 155 -21.06 5.23 4.21
CA ASN A 155 -20.95 4.69 2.86
C ASN A 155 -22.28 4.13 2.37
N ALA A 156 -22.48 4.19 1.05
CA ALA A 156 -23.69 3.67 0.41
C ALA A 156 -23.75 2.14 0.48
N ALA A 157 -24.97 1.59 0.46
CA ALA A 157 -25.21 0.14 0.51
C ALA A 157 -24.60 -0.63 -0.69
N ASP A 158 -24.33 0.05 -1.79
CA ASP A 158 -23.71 -0.48 -3.02
C ASP A 158 -22.18 -0.24 -3.07
N GLN A 159 -21.54 0.10 -1.93
CA GLN A 159 -20.11 0.44 -1.92
C GLN A 159 -19.24 -0.67 -2.52
N TRP A 160 -19.47 -1.92 -2.15
CA TRP A 160 -18.60 -3.02 -2.59
C TRP A 160 -18.79 -3.34 -4.07
N ASP A 161 -20.00 -3.17 -4.61
CA ASP A 161 -20.27 -3.28 -6.05
C ASP A 161 -19.48 -2.20 -6.81
N LYS A 162 -19.50 -0.95 -6.31
CA LYS A 162 -18.69 0.15 -6.89
C LYS A 162 -17.19 -0.09 -6.82
N VAL A 163 -16.72 -0.71 -5.74
CA VAL A 163 -15.30 -1.09 -5.61
C VAL A 163 -14.95 -2.19 -6.61
N GLU A 164 -15.83 -3.15 -6.85
CA GLU A 164 -15.66 -4.18 -7.88
C GLU A 164 -15.62 -3.56 -9.28
N GLU A 165 -16.58 -2.70 -9.62
CA GLU A 165 -16.58 -1.95 -10.89
C GLU A 165 -15.31 -1.11 -11.07
N TRP A 166 -14.85 -0.41 -10.02
CA TRP A 166 -13.62 0.37 -10.06
C TRP A 166 -12.39 -0.51 -10.28
N ASN A 167 -12.36 -1.68 -9.66
CA ASN A 167 -11.32 -2.70 -9.84
C ASN A 167 -11.27 -3.24 -11.27
N GLU A 168 -12.38 -3.29 -12.00
CA GLU A 168 -12.42 -3.66 -13.42
C GLU A 168 -11.80 -2.59 -14.33
N THR A 169 -11.76 -1.33 -13.89
CA THR A 169 -11.12 -0.23 -14.64
C THR A 169 -9.61 -0.14 -14.43
N ALA A 170 -9.04 -0.95 -13.54
CA ALA A 170 -7.64 -0.88 -13.15
C ALA A 170 -6.69 -1.29 -14.28
N GLU A 171 -5.68 -0.47 -14.52
CA GLU A 171 -4.65 -0.80 -15.49
C GLU A 171 -3.63 -1.78 -14.89
N SER A 172 -3.37 -2.87 -15.60
CA SER A 172 -2.34 -3.83 -15.18
C SER A 172 -0.94 -3.33 -15.53
N SER A 173 -0.03 -3.41 -14.58
CA SER A 173 1.39 -3.20 -14.81
C SER A 173 1.89 -4.14 -15.92
N VAL A 174 2.72 -3.60 -16.81
CA VAL A 174 3.38 -4.39 -17.87
C VAL A 174 4.25 -5.53 -17.32
N LEU A 175 4.66 -5.44 -16.05
CA LEU A 175 5.43 -6.46 -15.33
C LEU A 175 4.58 -7.27 -14.34
N LEU A 176 3.24 -7.30 -14.49
CA LEU A 176 2.37 -8.07 -13.60
C LEU A 176 2.73 -9.57 -13.62
N GLY A 177 3.06 -10.10 -12.45
CA GLY A 177 3.50 -11.48 -12.23
C GLY A 177 5.01 -11.70 -12.35
N PHE A 178 5.78 -10.67 -12.73
CA PHE A 178 7.25 -10.74 -12.70
C PHE A 178 7.75 -10.66 -11.25
N ASN A 179 8.68 -11.54 -10.89
CA ASN A 179 9.37 -11.53 -9.60
C ASN A 179 10.87 -11.64 -9.86
N PHE A 180 11.61 -10.63 -9.40
CA PHE A 180 13.04 -10.53 -9.66
C PHE A 180 13.83 -11.49 -8.77
N ASP A 181 14.63 -12.36 -9.39
CA ASP A 181 15.60 -13.18 -8.69
C ASP A 181 16.86 -12.36 -8.38
N ARG A 182 17.06 -12.09 -7.10
CA ARG A 182 18.13 -11.23 -6.60
C ARG A 182 19.46 -11.96 -6.42
N THR A 183 19.49 -13.29 -6.56
CA THR A 183 20.62 -14.15 -6.18
C THR A 183 21.95 -13.71 -6.82
N ASN A 184 21.92 -13.24 -8.07
CA ASN A 184 23.13 -12.85 -8.81
C ASN A 184 23.66 -11.45 -8.47
N VAL A 185 22.89 -10.62 -7.76
CA VAL A 185 23.21 -9.20 -7.50
C VAL A 185 22.91 -8.79 -6.05
N GLU A 186 22.90 -9.74 -5.11
CA GLU A 186 22.57 -9.47 -3.71
C GLU A 186 23.48 -8.42 -3.07
N THR A 187 24.77 -8.43 -3.42
CA THR A 187 25.76 -7.51 -2.86
C THR A 187 25.51 -6.07 -3.33
N GLU A 188 25.31 -5.89 -4.63
CA GLU A 188 25.00 -4.61 -5.25
C GLU A 188 23.70 -4.05 -4.70
N ILE A 189 22.66 -4.89 -4.55
CA ILE A 189 21.39 -4.46 -3.97
C ILE A 189 21.59 -4.03 -2.52
N ALA A 190 22.37 -4.76 -1.72
CA ALA A 190 22.63 -4.37 -0.33
C ALA A 190 23.34 -3.00 -0.24
N ASN A 191 24.34 -2.78 -1.08
CA ASN A 191 25.07 -1.49 -1.15
C ASN A 191 24.14 -0.35 -1.58
N CYS A 192 23.37 -0.56 -2.65
CA CYS A 192 22.41 0.44 -3.17
C CYS A 192 21.30 0.75 -2.15
N SER A 193 20.80 -0.26 -1.43
CA SER A 193 19.72 -0.08 -0.45
C SER A 193 20.14 0.81 0.72
N LEU A 194 21.41 0.70 1.17
CA LEU A 194 21.93 1.56 2.21
C LEU A 194 21.99 3.03 1.76
N ILE A 195 22.48 3.28 0.55
CA ILE A 195 22.52 4.62 -0.04
C ILE A 195 21.10 5.17 -0.18
N MET A 196 20.19 4.38 -0.79
CA MET A 196 18.80 4.77 -1.00
C MET A 196 18.10 5.12 0.32
N SER A 197 18.29 4.33 1.38
CA SER A 197 17.66 4.58 2.69
C SER A 197 18.00 5.94 3.32
N ARG A 198 19.18 6.49 3.00
CA ARG A 198 19.59 7.83 3.43
C ARG A 198 18.91 8.91 2.59
N TYR A 199 18.99 8.78 1.27
CA TYR A 199 18.43 9.75 0.34
C TYR A 199 16.91 9.78 0.34
N ASP A 200 16.22 8.64 0.49
CA ASP A 200 14.76 8.56 0.60
C ASP A 200 14.24 9.46 1.74
N LYS A 201 14.91 9.42 2.90
CA LYS A 201 14.54 10.27 4.04
C LYS A 201 14.72 11.75 3.72
N GLU A 202 15.77 12.13 3.02
CA GLU A 202 16.04 13.52 2.63
C GLU A 202 15.06 14.02 1.55
N LEU A 203 14.83 13.21 0.53
CA LEU A 203 14.02 13.53 -0.65
C LEU A 203 12.52 13.54 -0.31
N TYR A 204 12.00 12.50 0.34
CA TYR A 204 10.57 12.41 0.66
C TYR A 204 10.12 13.38 1.74
N THR A 205 11.04 13.90 2.56
CA THR A 205 10.73 14.95 3.53
C THR A 205 11.03 16.35 3.00
N GLY A 206 11.66 16.46 1.82
CA GLY A 206 12.09 17.73 1.28
C GLY A 206 13.21 18.42 2.07
N THR A 207 13.91 17.71 2.95
CA THR A 207 14.98 18.31 3.77
C THR A 207 16.17 18.78 2.92
N ARG A 208 16.42 18.11 1.79
CA ARG A 208 17.48 18.46 0.84
C ARG A 208 16.87 18.88 -0.50
N ASP A 209 17.53 19.81 -1.19
CA ASP A 209 17.13 20.20 -2.54
C ASP A 209 17.24 19.00 -3.49
N PRO A 210 16.14 18.58 -4.14
CA PRO A 210 16.16 17.43 -5.05
C PRO A 210 17.00 17.67 -6.30
N GLU A 211 17.18 18.92 -6.76
CA GLU A 211 18.03 19.21 -7.92
C GLU A 211 19.52 18.93 -7.66
N GLU A 212 19.94 18.95 -6.39
CA GLU A 212 21.29 18.57 -5.97
C GLU A 212 21.37 17.12 -5.48
N ALA A 213 20.35 16.68 -4.75
CA ALA A 213 20.33 15.37 -4.11
C ALA A 213 20.15 14.22 -5.11
N VAL A 214 19.29 14.38 -6.13
CA VAL A 214 19.02 13.31 -7.10
C VAL A 214 20.26 12.99 -7.96
N PRO A 215 21.00 13.96 -8.53
CA PRO A 215 22.24 13.65 -9.23
C PRO A 215 23.29 12.98 -8.34
N ALA A 216 23.46 13.45 -7.09
CA ALA A 216 24.39 12.86 -6.14
C ALA A 216 24.01 11.42 -5.75
N LEU A 217 22.71 11.16 -5.56
CA LEU A 217 22.17 9.83 -5.32
C LEU A 217 22.56 8.87 -6.45
N TYR A 218 22.28 9.23 -7.70
CA TYR A 218 22.57 8.34 -8.82
C TYR A 218 24.07 8.12 -9.04
N GLU A 219 24.91 9.14 -8.82
CA GLU A 219 26.37 8.96 -8.84
C GLU A 219 26.85 7.94 -7.79
N GLU A 220 26.30 7.99 -6.57
CA GLU A 220 26.61 7.02 -5.52
C GLU A 220 26.07 5.62 -5.85
N LEU A 221 24.84 5.51 -6.36
CA LEU A 221 24.22 4.23 -6.72
C LEU A 221 24.99 3.55 -7.86
N GLU A 222 25.43 4.30 -8.88
CA GLU A 222 26.24 3.77 -9.98
C GLU A 222 27.55 3.17 -9.46
N LYS A 223 28.26 3.87 -8.57
CA LYS A 223 29.47 3.34 -7.91
C LYS A 223 29.19 2.10 -7.05
N ALA A 224 27.97 1.97 -6.54
CA ALA A 224 27.53 0.84 -5.72
C ALA A 224 27.02 -0.36 -6.52
N GLY A 225 27.00 -0.28 -7.85
CA GLY A 225 26.62 -1.38 -8.74
C GLY A 225 25.20 -1.31 -9.28
N LEU A 226 24.57 -0.12 -9.32
CA LEU A 226 23.24 0.05 -9.89
C LEU A 226 23.15 -0.48 -11.33
N GLU A 227 24.16 -0.26 -12.17
CA GLU A 227 24.12 -0.74 -13.55
C GLU A 227 24.12 -2.27 -13.64
N THR A 228 24.91 -2.96 -12.80
CA THR A 228 24.87 -4.43 -12.70
C THR A 228 23.47 -4.94 -12.35
N ILE A 229 22.79 -4.25 -11.41
CA ILE A 229 21.39 -4.58 -11.06
C ILE A 229 20.48 -4.35 -12.26
N ARG A 230 20.63 -3.22 -12.98
CA ARG A 230 19.80 -2.90 -14.15
C ARG A 230 19.95 -3.93 -15.25
N GLU A 231 21.16 -4.36 -15.56
CA GLU A 231 21.46 -5.36 -16.58
C GLU A 231 20.81 -6.72 -16.24
N GLU A 232 21.01 -7.21 -15.01
CA GLU A 232 20.42 -8.49 -14.58
C GLU A 232 18.89 -8.41 -14.51
N TYR A 233 18.34 -7.28 -14.04
CA TYR A 233 16.89 -7.06 -14.01
C TYR A 233 16.29 -7.05 -15.42
N GLN A 234 16.93 -6.37 -16.37
CA GLN A 234 16.46 -6.33 -17.76
C GLN A 234 16.54 -7.70 -18.41
N LYS A 235 17.64 -8.43 -18.23
CA LYS A 235 17.80 -9.79 -18.72
C LYS A 235 16.67 -10.70 -18.22
N GLN A 236 16.36 -10.68 -16.93
CA GLN A 236 15.28 -11.50 -16.37
C GLN A 236 13.89 -11.08 -16.87
N ILE A 237 13.66 -9.79 -17.11
CA ILE A 237 12.42 -9.32 -17.77
C ILE A 237 12.31 -9.90 -19.17
N ASP A 238 13.38 -9.81 -19.97
CA ASP A 238 13.38 -10.27 -21.36
C ASP A 238 13.14 -11.80 -21.43
N GLU A 239 13.79 -12.56 -20.56
CA GLU A 239 13.57 -14.01 -20.41
C GLU A 239 12.13 -14.35 -19.99
N TRP A 240 11.57 -13.61 -19.02
CA TRP A 240 10.21 -13.81 -18.55
C TRP A 240 9.16 -13.47 -19.61
N LEU A 241 9.33 -12.35 -20.32
CA LEU A 241 8.45 -11.96 -21.42
C LEU A 241 8.49 -12.96 -22.58
N ALA A 242 9.67 -13.55 -22.87
CA ALA A 242 9.80 -14.58 -23.90
C ALA A 242 9.14 -15.93 -23.50
N SER A 243 8.90 -16.16 -22.20
CA SER A 243 8.27 -17.37 -21.68
C SER A 243 6.73 -17.31 -21.59
N LYS A 244 6.14 -16.15 -21.88
CA LYS A 244 4.69 -15.91 -21.83
C LYS A 244 3.96 -16.26 -23.12
#